data_AF-A0A257QB60-F1
#
_entry.id   AF-A0A257QB60-F1
#
_cell.length_a   1.000
_cell.length_b   1.000
_cell.length_c   1.000
_cell.angle_alpha   90.00
_cell.angle_beta   90.00
_cell.angle_gamma   90.00
#
_symmetry.space_group_name_H-M   'P 1'
#
loop_
_entity.id
_entity.type
_entity.pdbx_description
1 polymer ?
#
loop_
_entity_poly.entity_id
_entity_poly.type
_entity_poly.pdbx_seq_one_letter_code
_entity_poly.pdbx_strand_id
1 'polypeptide(L)'
;KIERATYESIAFRYIAGNVHPDHATLAGFRKNYLKEFEVIFVQVLQVAKEMKLLKLGNVSLDGTKIKANASKHKALSYGHINKIEAQLREEVATLLKRAEQTDNQPADGMDLPAELERREARLQQLADAKARIEERARIRDAEEQAEYERKCAKREALRKEGKKPKGKDPEPPTAGPRDKDQVNLTDEESRIMKASSGGFVQGYNAQAAVDIDTMLIVSAKVTQDCNDKKQIEPMLSEIKDLPEDLGEVTGLLADTGYFSEKNVNHCEDLGVTPMIAMKRDHHNMPLTERFGEDAPCPEATDSLTQMAWRLKTKAGRALYSLRKNTVEPVFGIVKNVMGFRQFSMRGLNEANGEWNLVAIAWNLKRMNTL
;
A
#
# COMPACT_ATOMS: atom_id res chain seq x y z
N LYS A 1 16.71 19.56 10.93
CA LYS A 1 16.49 19.09 12.34
C LYS A 1 17.66 18.23 12.81
N ILE A 2 17.99 17.13 12.12
CA ILE A 2 19.15 16.28 12.46
C ILE A 2 20.46 17.10 12.40
N GLU A 3 20.71 17.81 11.30
CA GLU A 3 21.86 18.73 11.16
C GLU A 3 22.00 19.65 12.38
N ARG A 4 20.96 20.41 12.72
CA ARG A 4 20.95 21.28 13.91
C ARG A 4 21.21 20.52 15.21
N ALA A 5 20.64 19.33 15.39
CA ALA A 5 20.86 18.50 16.57
C ALA A 5 22.32 18.06 16.70
N THR A 6 23.07 17.92 15.60
CA THR A 6 24.51 17.66 15.66
C THR A 6 25.30 18.81 16.27
N TYR A 7 24.76 20.04 16.36
CA TYR A 7 25.41 21.15 17.09
C TYR A 7 24.92 21.24 18.54
N GLU A 8 23.62 21.07 18.74
CA GLU A 8 22.92 21.39 20.00
C GLU A 8 22.89 20.21 21.00
N SER A 9 22.94 18.96 20.52
CA SER A 9 22.75 17.77 21.36
C SER A 9 24.02 16.95 21.50
N ILE A 10 24.44 16.69 22.74
CA ILE A 10 25.62 15.86 23.05
C ILE A 10 25.47 14.45 22.47
N ALA A 11 24.26 13.86 22.53
CA ALA A 11 24.02 12.52 21.98
C ALA A 11 24.22 12.46 20.46
N PHE A 12 23.70 13.44 19.72
CA PHE A 12 23.89 13.51 18.26
C PHE A 12 25.33 13.85 17.89
N ARG A 13 26.02 14.70 18.68
CA ARG A 13 27.45 14.97 18.51
C ARG A 13 28.28 13.70 18.66
N TYR A 14 27.99 12.89 19.67
CA TYR A 14 28.69 11.63 19.91
C TYR A 14 28.48 10.65 18.76
N ILE A 15 27.22 10.41 18.36
CA ILE A 15 26.87 9.50 17.26
C ILE A 15 27.48 9.95 15.93
N ALA A 16 27.48 11.25 15.66
CA ALA A 16 28.06 11.81 14.45
C ALA A 16 29.58 11.94 14.51
N GLY A 17 30.28 11.49 15.57
CA GLY A 17 31.72 11.69 15.69
C GLY A 17 32.15 13.16 15.63
N ASN A 18 31.28 14.06 16.12
CA ASN A 18 31.40 15.51 16.06
C ASN A 18 31.53 16.08 14.63
N VAL A 19 31.03 15.36 13.61
CA VAL A 19 30.74 15.92 12.29
C VAL A 19 29.32 16.46 12.21
N HIS A 20 29.09 17.39 11.29
CA HIS A 20 27.81 18.10 11.14
C HIS A 20 27.28 17.99 9.70
N PRO A 21 26.83 16.80 9.27
CA PRO A 21 26.31 16.62 7.92
C PRO A 21 25.07 17.49 7.71
N ASP A 22 25.07 18.25 6.62
CA ASP A 22 23.98 19.13 6.25
C ASP A 22 22.75 18.35 5.77
N HIS A 23 21.62 19.05 5.63
CA HIS A 23 20.38 18.42 5.18
C HIS A 23 20.52 17.71 3.82
N ALA A 24 21.34 18.25 2.90
CA ALA A 24 21.51 17.72 1.56
C ALA A 24 22.28 16.41 1.58
N THR A 25 23.34 16.33 2.40
CA THR A 25 24.14 15.14 2.64
C THR A 25 23.27 14.03 3.25
N LEU A 26 22.45 14.35 4.26
CA LEU A 26 21.55 13.38 4.89
C LEU A 26 20.44 12.90 3.93
N ALA A 27 19.89 13.80 3.10
CA ALA A 27 18.90 13.43 2.09
C ALA A 27 19.52 12.54 0.99
N GLY A 28 20.73 12.88 0.54
CA GLY A 28 21.51 12.08 -0.41
C GLY A 28 21.83 10.70 0.13
N PHE A 29 22.31 10.61 1.38
CA PHE A 29 22.55 9.33 2.06
C PHE A 29 21.27 8.48 2.08
N ARG A 30 20.15 9.03 2.54
CA ARG A 30 18.88 8.29 2.59
C ARG A 30 18.46 7.76 1.23
N LYS A 31 18.61 8.58 0.17
CA LYS A 31 18.22 8.19 -1.20
C LYS A 31 19.14 7.11 -1.76
N ASN A 32 20.44 7.22 -1.53
CA ASN A 32 21.43 6.34 -2.13
C ASN A 32 21.45 4.94 -1.49
N TYR A 33 21.11 4.83 -0.21
CA TYR A 33 21.24 3.60 0.57
C TYR A 33 19.90 2.90 0.90
N LEU A 34 18.86 3.10 0.08
CA LEU A 34 17.53 2.55 0.35
C LEU A 34 17.50 1.03 0.40
N LYS A 35 18.28 0.37 -0.46
CA LYS A 35 18.36 -1.11 -0.51
C LYS A 35 19.10 -1.65 0.72
N GLU A 36 20.11 -0.93 1.17
CA GLU A 36 20.89 -1.27 2.36
C GLU A 36 20.03 -1.13 3.62
N PHE A 37 19.06 -0.22 3.65
CA PHE A 37 18.09 -0.17 4.76
C PHE A 37 17.20 -1.41 4.82
N GLU A 38 16.90 -2.09 3.71
CA GLU A 38 16.18 -3.37 3.73
C GLU A 38 17.02 -4.44 4.45
N VAL A 39 18.32 -4.49 4.16
CA VAL A 39 19.26 -5.39 4.84
C VAL A 39 19.39 -5.04 6.32
N ILE A 40 19.54 -3.76 6.65
CA ILE A 40 19.63 -3.29 8.05
C ILE A 40 18.35 -3.60 8.83
N PHE A 41 17.17 -3.51 8.19
CA PHE A 41 15.91 -3.87 8.82
C PHE A 41 15.93 -5.33 9.32
N VAL A 42 16.39 -6.26 8.49
CA VAL A 42 16.56 -7.67 8.86
C VAL A 42 17.59 -7.82 9.98
N GLN A 43 18.74 -7.12 9.90
CA GLN A 43 19.76 -7.15 10.95
C GLN A 43 19.23 -6.65 12.31
N VAL A 44 18.38 -5.63 12.31
CA VAL A 44 17.73 -5.14 13.55
C VAL A 44 16.83 -6.22 14.16
N LEU A 45 16.13 -7.00 13.35
CA LEU A 45 15.34 -8.14 13.84
C LEU A 45 16.22 -9.25 14.41
N GLN A 46 17.37 -9.53 13.78
CA GLN A 46 18.35 -10.49 14.30
C GLN A 46 18.92 -10.05 15.65
N VAL A 47 19.28 -8.78 15.79
CA VAL A 47 19.70 -8.21 17.09
C VAL A 47 18.56 -8.31 18.12
N ALA A 48 17.32 -8.01 17.74
CA ALA A 48 16.17 -8.19 18.63
C ALA A 48 15.98 -9.65 19.07
N LYS A 49 16.25 -10.61 18.18
CA LYS A 49 16.21 -12.04 18.49
C LYS A 49 17.32 -12.45 19.45
N GLU A 50 18.56 -12.03 19.21
CA GLU A 50 19.72 -12.29 20.10
C GLU A 50 19.50 -11.72 21.50
N MET A 51 18.92 -10.51 21.57
CA MET A 51 18.52 -9.87 22.82
C MET A 51 17.29 -10.52 23.49
N LYS A 52 16.69 -11.55 22.88
CA LYS A 52 15.46 -12.24 23.32
C LYS A 52 14.24 -11.32 23.41
N LEU A 53 14.25 -10.24 22.64
CA LEU A 53 13.19 -9.24 22.54
C LEU A 53 12.18 -9.54 21.43
N LEU A 54 12.52 -10.39 20.45
CA LEU A 54 11.62 -10.82 19.38
C LEU A 54 11.07 -12.23 19.66
N LYS A 55 9.75 -12.37 19.65
CA LYS A 55 9.04 -13.65 19.84
C LYS A 55 8.12 -13.91 18.64
N LEU A 56 8.70 -14.37 17.53
CA LEU A 56 7.91 -14.69 16.33
C LEU A 56 6.88 -15.79 16.65
N GLY A 57 5.63 -15.56 16.27
CA GLY A 57 4.51 -16.47 16.51
C GLY A 57 3.24 -15.94 15.87
N ASN A 58 2.39 -15.27 16.64
CA ASN A 58 1.20 -14.61 16.06
C ASN A 58 1.55 -13.19 15.62
N VAL A 59 1.29 -12.87 14.35
CA VAL A 59 1.49 -11.53 13.81
C VAL A 59 0.15 -10.89 13.46
N SER A 60 0.07 -9.58 13.60
CA SER A 60 -1.05 -8.79 13.13
C SER A 60 -0.66 -8.00 11.90
N LEU A 61 -1.40 -8.18 10.82
CA LEU A 61 -1.27 -7.45 9.57
C LEU A 61 -2.34 -6.37 9.49
N ASP A 62 -1.89 -5.14 9.24
CA ASP A 62 -2.79 -4.05 8.91
C ASP A 62 -2.12 -3.06 7.95
N GLY A 63 -2.95 -2.19 7.37
CA GLY A 63 -2.60 -1.29 6.30
C GLY A 63 -2.94 0.13 6.66
N THR A 64 -2.08 1.07 6.28
CA THR A 64 -2.29 2.47 6.60
C THR A 64 -1.98 3.36 5.41
N LYS A 65 -2.93 4.22 5.04
CA LYS A 65 -2.72 5.14 3.91
C LYS A 65 -1.83 6.30 4.37
N ILE A 66 -0.78 6.59 3.60
CA ILE A 66 0.22 7.65 3.85
C ILE A 66 0.33 8.52 2.61
N LYS A 67 0.43 9.85 2.77
CA LYS A 67 0.47 10.78 1.65
C LYS A 67 1.75 10.59 0.84
N ALA A 68 1.66 10.67 -0.48
CA ALA A 68 2.82 10.72 -1.36
C ALA A 68 3.41 12.14 -1.39
N ASN A 69 4.63 12.29 -1.91
CA ASN A 69 5.17 13.61 -2.23
C ASN A 69 4.57 14.19 -3.53
N ALA A 70 3.24 14.25 -3.57
CA ALA A 70 2.46 14.77 -4.67
C ALA A 70 1.11 15.32 -4.21
N SER A 71 0.63 16.37 -4.90
CA SER A 71 -0.69 16.94 -4.66
C SER A 71 -1.76 16.18 -5.43
N LYS A 72 -2.91 15.94 -4.81
CA LYS A 72 -4.11 15.39 -5.49
C LYS A 72 -4.60 16.27 -6.64
N HIS A 73 -4.30 17.57 -6.62
CA HIS A 73 -4.68 18.51 -7.68
C HIS A 73 -3.81 18.38 -8.94
N LYS A 74 -2.74 17.57 -8.89
CA LYS A 74 -1.91 17.20 -10.04
C LYS A 74 -2.33 15.85 -10.65
N ALA A 75 -3.40 15.23 -10.15
CA ALA A 75 -4.01 14.06 -10.76
C ALA A 75 -4.86 14.48 -11.96
N LEU A 76 -4.63 13.83 -13.10
CA LEU A 76 -5.38 14.01 -14.34
C LEU A 76 -6.02 12.67 -14.72
N SER A 77 -7.32 12.71 -15.04
CA SER A 77 -8.03 11.54 -15.54
C SER A 77 -7.98 11.45 -17.06
N TYR A 78 -8.07 10.23 -17.60
CA TYR A 78 -8.06 9.99 -19.04
C TYR A 78 -9.12 10.83 -19.77
N GLY A 79 -10.36 10.84 -19.26
CA GLY A 79 -11.44 11.66 -19.82
C GLY A 79 -11.18 13.17 -19.74
N HIS A 80 -10.46 13.65 -18.72
CA HIS A 80 -10.08 15.06 -18.62
C HIS A 80 -8.93 15.41 -19.57
N ILE A 81 -7.96 14.51 -19.73
CA ILE A 81 -6.85 14.64 -20.68
C ILE A 81 -7.40 14.83 -22.10
N ASN A 82 -8.34 13.98 -22.53
CA ASN A 82 -8.94 14.09 -23.87
C ASN A 82 -9.63 15.44 -24.11
N LYS A 83 -10.29 16.01 -23.09
CA LYS A 83 -10.91 17.34 -23.19
C LYS A 83 -9.89 18.46 -23.34
N ILE A 84 -8.84 18.44 -22.52
CA ILE A 84 -7.76 19.45 -22.59
C ILE A 84 -7.01 19.32 -23.92
N GLU A 85 -6.75 18.09 -24.37
CA GLU A 85 -6.09 17.83 -25.65
C GLU A 85 -6.88 18.41 -26.83
N ALA A 86 -8.20 18.21 -26.86
CA ALA A 86 -9.06 18.80 -27.89
C ALA A 86 -9.00 20.34 -27.88
N GLN A 87 -9.12 20.95 -26.69
CA GLN A 87 -9.03 22.40 -26.52
C GLN A 87 -7.68 22.96 -26.99
N LEU A 88 -6.56 22.35 -26.55
CA LEU A 88 -5.22 22.82 -26.90
C LEU A 88 -4.94 22.71 -28.40
N ARG A 89 -5.43 21.65 -29.07
CA ARG A 89 -5.31 21.51 -30.52
C ARG A 89 -6.06 22.61 -31.27
N GLU A 90 -7.25 22.98 -30.80
CA GLU A 90 -8.03 24.11 -31.36
C GLU A 90 -7.32 25.45 -31.15
N GLU A 91 -6.76 25.67 -29.95
CA GLU A 91 -6.00 26.88 -29.65
C GLU A 91 -4.72 26.97 -30.51
N VAL A 92 -3.97 25.88 -30.69
CA VAL A 92 -2.79 25.83 -31.58
C VAL A 92 -3.20 26.15 -33.02
N ALA A 93 -4.25 25.53 -33.55
CA ALA A 93 -4.76 25.83 -34.88
C ALA A 93 -5.18 27.30 -35.04
N THR A 94 -5.73 27.91 -33.98
CA THR A 94 -6.11 29.33 -33.97
C THR A 94 -4.87 30.24 -33.97
N LEU A 95 -3.85 29.92 -33.17
CA LEU A 95 -2.60 30.67 -33.11
C LEU A 95 -1.82 30.58 -34.43
N LEU A 96 -1.80 29.42 -35.09
CA LEU A 96 -1.18 29.25 -36.41
C LEU A 96 -1.88 30.10 -37.49
N LYS A 97 -3.22 30.06 -37.55
CA LYS A 97 -3.99 30.94 -38.44
C LYS A 97 -3.72 32.42 -38.19
N ARG A 98 -3.57 32.80 -36.92
CA ARG A 98 -3.26 34.18 -36.54
C ARG A 98 -1.83 34.56 -36.96
N ALA A 99 -0.86 33.65 -36.81
CA ALA A 99 0.52 33.86 -37.27
C ALA A 99 0.55 34.12 -38.79
N GLU A 100 -0.17 33.33 -39.59
CA GLU A 100 -0.30 33.52 -41.05
C GLU A 100 -0.94 34.87 -41.43
N GLN A 101 -1.85 35.40 -40.59
CA GLN A 101 -2.49 36.70 -40.81
C GLN A 101 -1.63 37.90 -40.36
N THR A 102 -0.65 37.67 -39.47
CA THR A 102 0.12 38.74 -38.78
C THR A 102 1.36 39.19 -39.55
N ASP A 103 1.66 38.62 -40.72
CA ASP A 103 2.71 39.13 -41.64
C ASP A 103 2.48 40.62 -42.05
N ASN A 104 1.29 41.18 -41.81
CA ASN A 104 0.94 42.55 -42.19
C ASN A 104 0.57 43.52 -41.05
N GLN A 105 0.62 43.15 -39.76
CA GLN A 105 0.42 44.11 -38.66
C GLN A 105 0.87 43.54 -37.30
N PRO A 106 1.65 44.27 -36.48
CA PRO A 106 2.03 43.81 -35.16
C PRO A 106 0.82 43.85 -34.22
N ALA A 107 0.32 42.70 -33.78
CA ALA A 107 -0.83 42.62 -32.89
C ALA A 107 -0.44 42.33 -31.43
N ASP A 108 -0.93 43.21 -30.54
CA ASP A 108 -1.36 42.95 -29.16
C ASP A 108 -0.45 42.14 -28.24
N GLY A 109 0.71 42.67 -27.81
CA GLY A 109 1.38 42.32 -26.54
C GLY A 109 1.58 40.83 -26.18
N MET A 110 1.37 39.93 -27.12
CA MET A 110 1.27 38.48 -26.96
C MET A 110 2.36 37.87 -27.82
N ASP A 111 3.27 37.18 -27.16
CA ASP A 111 4.35 36.45 -27.82
C ASP A 111 3.80 35.15 -28.41
N LEU A 112 3.39 35.22 -29.69
CA LEU A 112 2.82 34.11 -30.45
C LEU A 112 3.73 32.86 -30.44
N PRO A 113 5.05 32.96 -30.76
CA PRO A 113 5.99 31.85 -30.62
C PRO A 113 6.01 31.22 -29.22
N ALA A 114 6.12 32.03 -28.17
CA ALA A 114 6.18 31.50 -26.80
C ALA A 114 4.88 30.79 -26.38
N GLU A 115 3.74 31.30 -26.82
CA GLU A 115 2.41 30.77 -26.47
C GLU A 115 2.06 29.50 -27.29
N LEU A 116 2.64 29.34 -28.49
CA LEU A 116 2.67 28.08 -29.24
C LEU A 116 3.55 27.03 -28.54
N GLU A 117 4.80 27.37 -28.24
CA GLU A 117 5.75 26.46 -27.57
C GLU A 117 5.18 25.92 -26.24
N ARG A 118 4.54 26.79 -25.46
CA ARG A 118 3.88 26.41 -24.20
C ARG A 118 2.76 25.39 -24.40
N ARG A 119 1.95 25.51 -25.46
CA ARG A 119 0.86 24.57 -25.76
C ARG A 119 1.37 23.26 -26.30
N GLU A 120 2.37 23.30 -27.18
CA GLU A 120 3.02 22.10 -27.71
C GLU A 120 3.69 21.31 -26.59
N ALA A 121 4.43 21.98 -25.70
CA ALA A 121 5.01 21.36 -24.52
C ALA A 121 3.93 20.75 -23.61
N ARG A 122 2.77 21.43 -23.47
CA ARG A 122 1.65 20.91 -22.69
C ARG A 122 1.00 19.69 -23.36
N LEU A 123 0.83 19.71 -24.67
CA LEU A 123 0.31 18.57 -25.45
C LEU A 123 1.23 17.35 -25.32
N GLN A 124 2.55 17.55 -25.37
CA GLN A 124 3.52 16.48 -25.16
C GLN A 124 3.38 15.85 -23.75
N GLN A 125 3.29 16.67 -22.71
CA GLN A 125 3.06 16.18 -21.34
C GLN A 125 1.75 15.38 -21.21
N LEU A 126 0.70 15.79 -21.91
CA LEU A 126 -0.58 15.08 -21.91
C LEU A 126 -0.49 13.76 -22.68
N ALA A 127 0.25 13.72 -23.80
CA ALA A 127 0.50 12.50 -24.55
C ALA A 127 1.26 11.47 -23.70
N ASP A 128 2.31 11.90 -22.99
CA ASP A 128 3.07 11.03 -22.09
C ASP A 128 2.18 10.50 -20.94
N ALA A 129 1.35 11.37 -20.35
CA ALA A 129 0.39 10.98 -19.32
C ALA A 129 -0.64 9.96 -19.83
N LYS A 130 -1.11 10.12 -21.07
CA LYS A 130 -2.08 9.25 -21.73
C LYS A 130 -1.48 7.87 -22.02
N ALA A 131 -0.29 7.81 -22.60
CA ALA A 131 0.43 6.57 -22.86
C ALA A 131 0.64 5.74 -21.58
N ARG A 132 0.93 6.41 -20.45
CA ARG A 132 1.05 5.76 -19.14
C ARG A 132 -0.26 5.16 -18.64
N ILE A 133 -1.38 5.86 -18.84
CA ILE A 133 -2.71 5.32 -18.48
C ILE A 133 -3.05 4.12 -19.38
N GLU A 134 -2.77 4.22 -20.67
CA GLU A 134 -3.00 3.13 -21.64
C GLU A 134 -2.19 1.88 -21.31
N GLU A 135 -0.90 2.04 -20.96
CA GLU A 135 -0.06 0.92 -20.54
C GLU A 135 -0.59 0.24 -19.28
N ARG A 136 -1.01 1.02 -18.29
CA ARG A 136 -1.64 0.50 -17.07
C ARG A 136 -2.96 -0.21 -17.36
N ALA A 137 -3.76 0.34 -18.27
CA ALA A 137 -4.99 -0.28 -18.72
C ALA A 137 -4.69 -1.64 -19.37
N ARG A 138 -3.67 -1.71 -20.23
CA ARG A 138 -3.23 -2.98 -20.86
C ARG A 138 -2.84 -4.05 -19.83
N ILE A 139 -2.06 -3.68 -18.81
CA ILE A 139 -1.68 -4.60 -17.73
C ILE A 139 -2.93 -5.09 -16.98
N ARG A 140 -3.81 -4.16 -16.56
CA ARG A 140 -5.07 -4.48 -15.89
C ARG A 140 -5.95 -5.40 -16.74
N ASP A 141 -6.09 -5.11 -18.03
CA ASP A 141 -6.95 -5.85 -18.92
C ASP A 141 -6.43 -7.28 -19.14
N ALA A 142 -5.10 -7.46 -19.21
CA ALA A 142 -4.47 -8.79 -19.24
C ALA A 142 -4.76 -9.59 -17.96
N GLU A 143 -4.67 -8.95 -16.78
CA GLU A 143 -5.02 -9.59 -15.50
C GLU A 143 -6.51 -9.94 -15.40
N GLU A 144 -7.39 -9.01 -15.75
CA GLU A 144 -8.85 -9.21 -15.75
C GLU A 144 -9.25 -10.32 -16.73
N GLN A 145 -8.62 -10.38 -17.90
CA GLN A 145 -8.82 -11.43 -18.90
C GLN A 145 -8.36 -12.80 -18.39
N ALA A 146 -7.17 -12.89 -17.79
CA ALA A 146 -6.68 -14.13 -17.20
C ALA A 146 -7.58 -14.61 -16.04
N GLU A 147 -8.09 -13.69 -15.21
CA GLU A 147 -9.07 -14.02 -14.17
C GLU A 147 -10.40 -14.50 -14.76
N TYR A 148 -10.88 -13.87 -15.84
CA TYR A 148 -12.09 -14.26 -16.55
C TYR A 148 -11.95 -15.69 -17.09
N GLU A 149 -10.86 -15.98 -17.79
CA GLU A 149 -10.57 -17.31 -18.33
C GLU A 149 -10.48 -18.38 -17.24
N ARG A 150 -9.80 -18.10 -16.11
CA ARG A 150 -9.76 -18.99 -14.95
C ARG A 150 -11.15 -19.27 -14.37
N LYS A 151 -11.99 -18.23 -14.25
CA LYS A 151 -13.38 -18.36 -13.74
C LYS A 151 -14.24 -19.17 -14.72
N CYS A 152 -14.12 -18.92 -16.01
CA CYS A 152 -14.79 -19.69 -17.07
C CYS A 152 -14.38 -21.16 -17.04
N ALA A 153 -13.07 -21.44 -17.03
CA ALA A 153 -12.53 -22.79 -16.97
C ALA A 153 -12.98 -23.55 -15.72
N LYS A 154 -12.93 -22.92 -14.54
CA LYS A 154 -13.43 -23.52 -13.28
C LYS A 154 -14.91 -23.86 -13.36
N ARG A 155 -15.73 -22.99 -13.95
CA ARG A 155 -17.18 -23.25 -14.12
C ARG A 155 -17.46 -24.32 -15.16
N GLU A 156 -16.70 -24.35 -16.24
CA GLU A 156 -16.80 -25.40 -17.25
C GLU A 156 -16.44 -26.77 -16.67
N ALA A 157 -15.37 -26.85 -15.88
CA ALA A 157 -15.00 -28.07 -15.14
C ALA A 157 -16.12 -28.54 -14.20
N LEU A 158 -16.70 -27.63 -13.42
CA LEU A 158 -17.84 -27.94 -12.55
C LEU A 158 -19.05 -28.47 -13.34
N ARG A 159 -19.35 -27.86 -14.50
CA ARG A 159 -20.43 -28.31 -15.39
C ARG A 159 -20.15 -29.70 -15.96
N LYS A 160 -18.92 -30.00 -16.35
CA LYS A 160 -18.47 -31.34 -16.81
C LYS A 160 -18.62 -32.39 -15.70
N GLU A 161 -18.38 -32.03 -14.45
CA GLU A 161 -18.64 -32.87 -13.27
C GLU A 161 -20.13 -33.00 -12.91
N GLY A 162 -21.05 -32.42 -13.69
CA GLY A 162 -22.50 -32.44 -13.42
C GLY A 162 -22.95 -31.51 -12.29
N LYS A 163 -22.05 -30.67 -11.74
CA LYS A 163 -22.36 -29.70 -10.68
C LYS A 163 -22.77 -28.36 -11.30
N LYS A 164 -23.87 -27.78 -10.83
CA LYS A 164 -24.29 -26.44 -11.26
C LYS A 164 -23.44 -25.36 -10.56
N PRO A 165 -22.71 -24.50 -11.30
CA PRO A 165 -21.97 -23.40 -10.69
C PRO A 165 -22.93 -22.42 -10.03
N LYS A 166 -22.57 -21.93 -8.83
CA LYS A 166 -23.37 -20.94 -8.09
C LYS A 166 -23.17 -19.54 -8.70
N GLY A 167 -24.28 -18.83 -8.94
CA GLY A 167 -24.29 -17.43 -9.37
C GLY A 167 -24.21 -17.22 -10.89
N LYS A 168 -24.39 -15.96 -11.32
CA LYS A 168 -24.36 -15.55 -12.74
C LYS A 168 -23.02 -15.85 -13.39
N ASP A 169 -23.04 -16.15 -14.69
CA ASP A 169 -21.82 -16.36 -15.46
C ASP A 169 -20.97 -15.09 -15.52
N PRO A 170 -19.64 -15.25 -15.54
CA PRO A 170 -18.74 -14.11 -15.62
C PRO A 170 -18.96 -13.40 -16.97
N GLU A 171 -18.96 -12.08 -16.94
CA GLU A 171 -18.99 -11.24 -18.15
C GLU A 171 -17.55 -10.95 -18.59
N PRO A 172 -17.29 -10.85 -19.91
CA PRO A 172 -15.96 -10.50 -20.41
C PRO A 172 -15.58 -9.08 -19.97
N PRO A 173 -14.31 -8.85 -19.58
CA PRO A 173 -13.87 -7.52 -19.17
C PRO A 173 -13.89 -6.54 -20.35
N THR A 174 -14.11 -5.26 -20.05
CA THR A 174 -14.02 -4.19 -21.05
C THR A 174 -12.58 -3.72 -21.16
N ALA A 175 -11.99 -3.89 -22.35
CA ALA A 175 -10.62 -3.47 -22.65
C ALA A 175 -10.51 -1.96 -22.86
N GLY A 176 -9.32 -1.43 -22.60
CA GLY A 176 -8.92 -0.04 -22.84
C GLY A 176 -8.98 0.84 -21.59
N PRO A 177 -8.38 2.04 -21.67
CA PRO A 177 -8.41 3.02 -20.59
C PRO A 177 -9.83 3.48 -20.31
N ARG A 178 -10.16 3.62 -19.02
CA ARG A 178 -11.46 4.12 -18.55
C ARG A 178 -11.34 5.62 -18.30
N ASP A 179 -12.42 6.38 -18.48
CA ASP A 179 -12.42 7.85 -18.27
C ASP A 179 -11.93 8.30 -16.89
N LYS A 180 -12.12 7.45 -15.89
CA LYS A 180 -11.74 7.69 -14.49
C LYS A 180 -10.32 7.23 -14.16
N ASP A 181 -9.65 6.51 -15.05
CA ASP A 181 -8.26 6.12 -14.86
C ASP A 181 -7.41 7.38 -14.81
N GLN A 182 -6.51 7.45 -13.83
CA GLN A 182 -5.81 8.68 -13.45
C GLN A 182 -4.32 8.46 -13.32
N VAL A 183 -3.57 9.51 -13.64
CA VAL A 183 -2.14 9.61 -13.35
C VAL A 183 -1.86 10.94 -12.66
N ASN A 184 -0.91 10.93 -11.72
CA ASN A 184 -0.44 12.15 -11.09
C ASN A 184 0.82 12.64 -11.81
N LEU A 185 0.84 13.92 -12.20
CA LEU A 185 1.96 14.51 -12.94
C LEU A 185 3.24 14.71 -12.10
N THR A 186 3.14 14.61 -10.78
CA THR A 186 4.28 14.82 -9.86
C THR A 186 4.84 13.51 -9.34
N ASP A 187 3.97 12.59 -8.91
CA ASP A 187 4.35 11.24 -8.48
C ASP A 187 3.43 10.23 -9.17
N GLU A 188 3.86 9.77 -10.33
CA GLU A 188 3.09 8.93 -11.24
C GLU A 188 2.59 7.64 -10.58
N GLU A 189 3.37 7.11 -9.65
CA GLU A 189 3.15 5.84 -8.97
C GLU A 189 2.19 5.96 -7.78
N SER A 190 1.93 7.16 -7.30
CA SER A 190 0.95 7.38 -6.24
C SER A 190 -0.50 7.22 -6.75
N ARG A 191 -1.44 6.92 -5.85
CA ARG A 191 -2.88 6.77 -6.19
C ARG A 191 -3.76 7.64 -5.31
N ILE A 192 -4.95 7.96 -5.81
CA ILE A 192 -5.99 8.55 -4.98
C ILE A 192 -6.65 7.44 -4.15
N MET A 193 -6.46 7.48 -2.84
CA MET A 193 -6.94 6.49 -1.90
C MET A 193 -7.92 7.12 -0.90
N LYS A 194 -8.94 6.36 -0.49
CA LYS A 194 -9.87 6.80 0.57
C LYS A 194 -9.16 6.72 1.91
N ALA A 195 -9.07 7.85 2.61
CA ALA A 195 -8.50 7.92 3.95
C ALA A 195 -9.50 7.45 5.01
N SER A 196 -8.98 6.90 6.12
CA SER A 196 -9.79 6.49 7.27
C SER A 196 -10.54 7.64 7.95
N SER A 197 -10.00 8.87 7.85
CA SER A 197 -10.61 10.09 8.41
C SER A 197 -11.80 10.64 7.62
N GLY A 198 -12.21 9.97 6.54
CA GLY A 198 -13.16 10.53 5.57
C GLY A 198 -12.46 11.45 4.58
N GLY A 199 -12.61 11.17 3.29
CA GLY A 199 -11.98 11.93 2.20
C GLY A 199 -10.96 11.11 1.41
N PHE A 200 -10.29 11.80 0.47
CA PHE A 200 -9.33 11.21 -0.45
C PHE A 200 -7.95 11.85 -0.30
N VAL A 201 -6.92 11.02 -0.33
CA VAL A 201 -5.52 11.41 -0.28
C VAL A 201 -4.78 10.87 -1.50
N GLN A 202 -3.87 11.66 -2.06
CA GLN A 202 -2.87 11.16 -3.00
C GLN A 202 -1.78 10.49 -2.17
N GLY A 203 -1.59 9.18 -2.34
CA GLY A 203 -0.71 8.43 -1.46
C GLY A 203 -0.47 6.99 -1.88
N TYR A 204 0.15 6.28 -0.95
CA TYR A 204 0.37 4.85 -0.99
C TYR A 204 -0.24 4.19 0.22
N ASN A 205 -0.42 2.87 0.11
CA ASN A 205 -0.88 2.04 1.18
C ASN A 205 0.34 1.35 1.81
N ALA A 206 0.72 1.77 3.01
CA ALA A 206 1.83 1.19 3.75
C ALA A 206 1.31 0.05 4.64
N GLN A 207 1.81 -1.15 4.40
CA GLN A 207 1.48 -2.39 5.09
C GLN A 207 2.56 -2.71 6.11
N ALA A 208 2.16 -3.29 7.24
CA ALA A 208 3.10 -3.85 8.20
C ALA A 208 2.52 -5.10 8.85
N ALA A 209 3.36 -6.12 8.99
CA ALA A 209 3.14 -7.24 9.88
C ALA A 209 3.86 -6.95 11.20
N VAL A 210 3.12 -7.00 12.31
CA VAL A 210 3.60 -6.66 13.64
C VAL A 210 3.47 -7.88 14.54
N ASP A 211 4.56 -8.25 15.21
CA ASP A 211 4.53 -9.29 16.23
C ASP A 211 3.63 -8.87 17.40
N ILE A 212 2.71 -9.75 17.81
CA ILE A 212 1.70 -9.42 18.81
C ILE A 212 2.29 -9.22 20.19
N ASP A 213 3.27 -10.03 20.57
CA ASP A 213 3.81 -10.02 21.94
C ASP A 213 4.74 -8.83 22.18
N THR A 214 5.51 -8.45 21.16
CA THR A 214 6.58 -7.45 21.29
C THR A 214 6.24 -6.12 20.64
N MET A 215 5.26 -6.10 19.74
CA MET A 215 4.92 -4.97 18.85
C MET A 215 6.05 -4.55 17.90
N LEU A 216 7.02 -5.43 17.65
CA LEU A 216 8.04 -5.20 16.63
C LEU A 216 7.42 -5.42 15.24
N ILE A 217 7.76 -4.54 14.29
CA ILE A 217 7.41 -4.72 12.88
C ILE A 217 8.38 -5.77 12.32
N VAL A 218 7.84 -6.88 11.82
CA VAL A 218 8.59 -8.01 11.25
C VAL A 218 8.66 -7.98 9.73
N SER A 219 7.67 -7.37 9.08
CA SER A 219 7.76 -7.03 7.66
C SER A 219 6.99 -5.74 7.38
N ALA A 220 7.47 -4.96 6.40
CA ALA A 220 6.93 -3.67 6.03
C ALA A 220 7.01 -3.48 4.51
N LYS A 221 5.88 -3.17 3.87
CA LYS A 221 5.82 -2.98 2.41
C LYS A 221 4.89 -1.85 2.01
N VAL A 222 5.23 -1.12 0.96
CA VAL A 222 4.35 -0.12 0.34
C VAL A 222 3.72 -0.67 -0.94
N THR A 223 2.41 -0.46 -1.10
CA THR A 223 1.66 -0.86 -2.30
C THR A 223 0.86 0.30 -2.89
N GLN A 224 0.61 0.20 -4.20
CA GLN A 224 -0.30 1.08 -4.94
C GLN A 224 -1.76 0.65 -4.78
N ASP A 225 -2.03 -0.52 -4.22
CA ASP A 225 -3.39 -1.04 -4.05
C ASP A 225 -4.20 -0.20 -3.05
N CYS A 226 -5.36 0.29 -3.52
CA CYS A 226 -6.26 1.08 -2.69
C CYS A 226 -6.96 0.27 -1.59
N ASN A 227 -7.01 -1.05 -1.72
CA ASN A 227 -7.61 -1.98 -0.77
C ASN A 227 -6.61 -3.06 -0.36
N ASP A 228 -6.93 -3.73 0.73
CA ASP A 228 -5.98 -4.61 1.41
C ASP A 228 -6.18 -6.10 1.04
N LYS A 229 -7.16 -6.40 0.17
CA LYS A 229 -7.58 -7.77 -0.17
C LYS A 229 -6.46 -8.63 -0.77
N LYS A 230 -5.51 -8.03 -1.48
CA LYS A 230 -4.39 -8.73 -2.15
C LYS A 230 -3.10 -8.74 -1.33
N GLN A 231 -3.09 -8.23 -0.09
CA GLN A 231 -1.83 -7.95 0.63
C GLN A 231 -1.34 -9.08 1.56
N ILE A 232 -2.14 -10.12 1.83
CA ILE A 232 -1.70 -11.26 2.66
C ILE A 232 -0.57 -12.04 1.97
N GLU A 233 -0.77 -12.45 0.73
CA GLU A 233 0.18 -13.27 -0.03
C GLU A 233 1.56 -12.60 -0.18
N PRO A 234 1.67 -11.31 -0.59
CA PRO A 234 2.95 -10.61 -0.61
C PRO A 234 3.62 -10.51 0.78
N MET A 235 2.84 -10.28 1.83
CA MET A 235 3.37 -10.11 3.18
C MET A 235 3.92 -11.43 3.75
N LEU A 236 3.19 -12.54 3.57
CA LEU A 236 3.65 -13.86 4.01
C LEU A 236 4.85 -14.34 3.20
N SER A 237 4.91 -14.00 1.90
CA SER A 237 6.10 -14.27 1.08
C SER A 237 7.33 -13.56 1.64
N GLU A 238 7.23 -12.26 1.96
CA GLU A 238 8.36 -11.52 2.54
C GLU A 238 8.77 -12.07 3.91
N ILE A 239 7.82 -12.46 4.75
CA ILE A 239 8.10 -13.09 6.04
C ILE A 239 8.82 -14.43 5.86
N LYS A 240 8.43 -15.22 4.84
CA LYS A 240 9.06 -16.50 4.54
C LYS A 240 10.50 -16.34 4.02
N ASP A 241 10.79 -15.24 3.35
CA ASP A 241 12.13 -14.91 2.86
C ASP A 241 13.06 -14.38 3.98
N LEU A 242 12.55 -14.17 5.20
CA LEU A 242 13.36 -13.80 6.35
C LEU A 242 14.25 -14.97 6.82
N PRO A 243 15.40 -14.68 7.46
CA PRO A 243 16.25 -15.70 8.06
C PRO A 243 15.50 -16.64 9.03
N GLU A 244 15.69 -17.96 8.87
CA GLU A 244 14.99 -19.00 9.66
C GLU A 244 15.25 -18.90 11.17
N ASP A 245 16.39 -18.32 11.58
CA ASP A 245 16.77 -18.13 12.98
C ASP A 245 15.87 -17.13 13.73
N LEU A 246 15.15 -16.26 13.01
CA LEU A 246 14.17 -15.35 13.60
C LEU A 246 12.97 -16.11 14.19
N GLY A 247 12.65 -17.28 13.64
CA GLY A 247 11.53 -18.15 14.03
C GLY A 247 10.46 -18.23 12.94
N GLU A 248 9.30 -18.79 13.30
CA GLU A 248 8.18 -18.99 12.36
C GLU A 248 6.94 -18.20 12.79
N VAL A 249 6.17 -17.75 11.80
CA VAL A 249 4.85 -17.17 12.03
C VAL A 249 3.83 -18.30 12.06
N THR A 250 3.15 -18.48 13.19
CA THR A 250 2.17 -19.55 13.39
C THR A 250 0.73 -19.08 13.22
N GLY A 251 0.49 -17.76 13.28
CA GLY A 251 -0.85 -17.19 13.17
C GLY A 251 -0.87 -15.77 12.62
N LEU A 252 -1.93 -15.44 11.89
CA LEU A 252 -2.11 -14.15 11.22
C LEU A 252 -3.45 -13.52 11.62
N LEU A 253 -3.39 -12.32 12.21
CA LEU A 253 -4.58 -11.52 12.54
C LEU A 253 -4.72 -10.37 11.54
N ALA A 254 -5.84 -10.31 10.83
CA ALA A 254 -6.10 -9.26 9.86
C ALA A 254 -7.55 -8.79 9.88
N ASP A 255 -7.78 -7.57 9.39
CA ASP A 255 -9.12 -6.98 9.36
C ASP A 255 -10.00 -7.52 8.23
N THR A 256 -11.27 -7.08 8.17
CA THR A 256 -12.22 -7.49 7.12
C THR A 256 -11.79 -7.12 5.70
N GLY A 257 -10.91 -6.13 5.54
CA GLY A 257 -10.38 -5.72 4.25
C GLY A 257 -9.50 -6.78 3.60
N TYR A 258 -8.89 -7.66 4.39
CA TYR A 258 -8.06 -8.78 3.91
C TYR A 258 -8.86 -10.07 3.66
N PHE A 259 -10.16 -10.11 3.97
CA PHE A 259 -10.92 -11.34 3.87
C PHE A 259 -11.14 -11.76 2.40
N SER A 260 -10.64 -12.94 2.05
CA SER A 260 -11.00 -13.68 0.85
C SER A 260 -10.74 -15.16 1.05
N GLU A 261 -11.52 -16.03 0.40
CA GLU A 261 -11.32 -17.49 0.43
C GLU A 261 -9.89 -17.86 0.01
N LYS A 262 -9.36 -17.19 -1.03
CA LYS A 262 -7.98 -17.35 -1.49
C LYS A 262 -6.96 -17.09 -0.38
N ASN A 263 -7.13 -16.00 0.38
CA ASN A 263 -6.18 -15.65 1.43
C ASN A 263 -6.24 -16.62 2.61
N VAL A 264 -7.43 -17.06 3.00
CA VAL A 264 -7.59 -18.03 4.10
C VAL A 264 -6.87 -19.33 3.75
N ASN A 265 -7.12 -19.86 2.54
CA ASN A 265 -6.48 -21.08 2.09
C ASN A 265 -4.96 -20.91 1.97
N HIS A 266 -4.50 -19.78 1.42
CA HIS A 266 -3.07 -19.50 1.31
C HIS A 266 -2.34 -19.45 2.66
N CYS A 267 -2.99 -18.94 3.72
CA CYS A 267 -2.40 -18.97 5.06
C CYS A 267 -2.25 -20.41 5.57
N GLU A 268 -3.30 -21.22 5.45
CA GLU A 268 -3.30 -22.62 5.90
C GLU A 268 -2.31 -23.48 5.09
N ASP A 269 -2.17 -23.24 3.78
CA ASP A 269 -1.18 -23.90 2.92
C ASP A 269 0.27 -23.63 3.39
N LEU A 270 0.50 -22.50 4.07
CA LEU A 270 1.77 -22.13 4.68
C LEU A 270 1.87 -22.51 6.16
N GLY A 271 0.87 -23.21 6.72
CA GLY A 271 0.83 -23.57 8.15
C GLY A 271 0.53 -22.39 9.08
N VAL A 272 0.12 -21.25 8.55
CA VAL A 272 -0.21 -20.04 9.31
C VAL A 272 -1.70 -20.04 9.61
N THR A 273 -2.08 -20.10 10.89
CA THR A 273 -3.50 -20.09 11.28
C THR A 273 -4.11 -18.70 11.01
N PRO A 274 -5.04 -18.53 10.06
CA PRO A 274 -5.64 -17.24 9.76
C PRO A 274 -6.73 -16.90 10.77
N MET A 275 -6.78 -15.65 11.18
CA MET A 275 -7.89 -15.03 11.91
C MET A 275 -8.24 -13.71 11.26
N ILE A 276 -9.08 -13.79 10.23
CA ILE A 276 -9.47 -12.66 9.40
C ILE A 276 -10.96 -12.43 9.57
N ALA A 277 -11.37 -11.25 10.04
CA ALA A 277 -12.78 -10.98 10.25
C ALA A 277 -13.57 -11.10 8.93
N MET A 278 -14.65 -11.89 8.93
CA MET A 278 -15.46 -12.12 7.73
C MET A 278 -16.44 -10.98 7.45
N LYS A 279 -16.83 -10.26 8.50
CA LYS A 279 -17.80 -9.16 8.45
C LYS A 279 -17.51 -8.17 9.57
N ARG A 280 -18.09 -6.97 9.46
CA ARG A 280 -18.08 -6.02 10.58
C ARG A 280 -19.06 -6.53 11.62
N ASP A 281 -18.55 -6.88 12.79
CA ASP A 281 -19.39 -7.32 13.89
C ASP A 281 -20.18 -6.15 14.48
N HIS A 282 -21.40 -6.44 14.93
CA HIS A 282 -22.20 -5.47 15.65
C HIS A 282 -21.58 -5.19 17.02
N HIS A 283 -21.62 -3.93 17.44
CA HIS A 283 -21.30 -3.57 18.80
C HIS A 283 -22.36 -4.16 19.75
N ASN A 284 -21.94 -4.55 20.97
CA ASN A 284 -22.79 -5.07 22.05
C ASN A 284 -23.36 -6.48 21.82
N MET A 285 -22.46 -7.48 21.73
CA MET A 285 -22.84 -8.89 21.76
C MET A 285 -23.62 -9.22 23.05
N PRO A 286 -24.75 -9.94 22.97
CA PRO A 286 -25.52 -10.36 24.14
C PRO A 286 -24.68 -11.16 25.15
N LEU A 287 -24.99 -11.01 26.45
CA LEU A 287 -24.25 -11.71 27.52
C LEU A 287 -24.28 -13.23 27.36
N THR A 288 -25.41 -13.78 26.91
CA THR A 288 -25.59 -15.22 26.66
C THR A 288 -24.64 -15.75 25.59
N GLU A 289 -24.39 -14.99 24.52
CA GLU A 289 -23.44 -15.35 23.45
C GLU A 289 -21.99 -15.07 23.83
N ARG A 290 -21.76 -14.03 24.66
CA ARG A 290 -20.43 -13.68 25.15
C ARG A 290 -19.88 -14.71 26.14
N PHE A 291 -20.72 -15.19 27.04
CA PHE A 291 -20.33 -16.10 28.14
C PHE A 291 -20.73 -17.56 27.91
N GLY A 292 -21.57 -17.86 26.91
CA GLY A 292 -21.94 -19.21 26.52
C GLY A 292 -20.74 -20.11 26.22
N GLU A 293 -20.95 -21.42 26.25
CA GLU A 293 -19.90 -22.40 25.93
C GLU A 293 -19.51 -22.34 24.46
N ASP A 294 -18.26 -22.66 24.17
CA ASP A 294 -17.77 -22.71 22.80
C ASP A 294 -18.39 -23.91 22.09
N ALA A 295 -18.92 -23.69 20.88
CA ALA A 295 -19.39 -24.77 20.04
C ALA A 295 -18.24 -25.77 19.77
N PRO A 296 -18.51 -27.07 19.62
CA PRO A 296 -17.48 -28.04 19.27
C PRO A 296 -16.80 -27.66 17.96
N CYS A 297 -15.51 -28.02 17.84
CA CYS A 297 -14.76 -27.82 16.60
C CYS A 297 -15.48 -28.54 15.45
N PRO A 298 -15.77 -27.87 14.33
CA PRO A 298 -16.42 -28.52 13.19
C PRO A 298 -15.50 -29.61 12.62
N GLU A 299 -16.07 -30.77 12.26
CA GLU A 299 -15.36 -31.84 11.55
C GLU A 299 -15.01 -31.47 10.09
N ALA A 300 -15.40 -30.27 9.63
CA ALA A 300 -15.17 -29.81 8.28
C ALA A 300 -13.68 -29.59 8.01
N THR A 301 -13.21 -30.13 6.88
CA THR A 301 -11.84 -29.90 6.37
C THR A 301 -11.68 -28.52 5.71
N ASP A 302 -12.77 -27.79 5.49
CA ASP A 302 -12.76 -26.47 4.86
C ASP A 302 -12.17 -25.40 5.80
N SER A 303 -11.09 -24.78 5.34
CA SER A 303 -10.35 -23.74 6.07
C SER A 303 -11.21 -22.55 6.49
N LEU A 304 -12.21 -22.17 5.67
CA LEU A 304 -13.09 -21.05 5.99
C LEU A 304 -14.01 -21.37 7.16
N THR A 305 -14.57 -22.58 7.16
CA THR A 305 -15.42 -23.07 8.25
C THR A 305 -14.64 -23.15 9.57
N GLN A 306 -13.39 -23.64 9.51
CA GLN A 306 -12.51 -23.69 10.67
C GLN A 306 -12.16 -22.28 11.19
N MET A 307 -11.76 -21.35 10.32
CA MET A 307 -11.49 -19.97 10.71
C MET A 307 -12.73 -19.30 11.33
N ALA A 308 -13.90 -19.45 10.70
CA ALA A 308 -15.15 -18.88 11.17
C ALA A 308 -15.54 -19.41 12.56
N TRP A 309 -15.26 -20.68 12.83
CA TRP A 309 -15.42 -21.27 14.16
C TRP A 309 -14.40 -20.68 15.15
N ARG A 310 -13.10 -20.66 14.80
CA ARG A 310 -12.02 -20.11 15.67
C ARG A 310 -12.36 -18.69 16.13
N LEU A 311 -12.80 -17.81 15.23
CA LEU A 311 -13.19 -16.43 15.53
C LEU A 311 -14.36 -16.30 16.53
N LYS A 312 -15.19 -17.34 16.69
CA LYS A 312 -16.31 -17.36 17.65
C LYS A 312 -15.93 -17.95 19.01
N THR A 313 -14.86 -18.74 19.09
CA THR A 313 -14.41 -19.31 20.37
C THR A 313 -13.98 -18.21 21.35
N LYS A 314 -14.01 -18.47 22.66
CA LYS A 314 -13.51 -17.53 23.66
C LYS A 314 -12.02 -17.22 23.44
N ALA A 315 -11.23 -18.25 23.17
CA ALA A 315 -9.79 -18.11 22.91
C ALA A 315 -9.51 -17.30 21.63
N GLY A 316 -10.18 -17.61 20.52
CA GLY A 316 -9.99 -16.88 19.27
C GLY A 316 -10.49 -15.43 19.33
N ARG A 317 -11.60 -15.16 20.05
CA ARG A 317 -12.04 -13.79 20.33
C ARG A 317 -11.01 -13.00 21.14
N ALA A 318 -10.41 -13.62 22.16
CA ALA A 318 -9.38 -13.00 22.98
C ALA A 318 -8.13 -12.68 22.13
N LEU A 319 -7.64 -13.66 21.36
CA LEU A 319 -6.47 -13.48 20.49
C LEU A 319 -6.74 -12.41 19.42
N TYR A 320 -7.87 -12.50 18.70
CA TYR A 320 -8.25 -11.52 17.68
C TYR A 320 -8.39 -10.09 18.24
N SER A 321 -8.84 -9.95 19.50
CA SER A 321 -8.94 -8.64 20.14
C SER A 321 -7.59 -7.92 20.33
N LEU A 322 -6.48 -8.65 20.37
CA LEU A 322 -5.13 -8.09 20.51
C LEU A 322 -4.73 -7.21 19.32
N ARG A 323 -5.34 -7.37 18.14
CA ARG A 323 -5.10 -6.50 16.98
C ARG A 323 -5.30 -5.02 17.32
N LYS A 324 -6.31 -4.69 18.15
CA LYS A 324 -6.60 -3.31 18.58
C LYS A 324 -5.51 -2.72 19.48
N ASN A 325 -4.71 -3.57 20.12
CA ASN A 325 -3.67 -3.19 21.07
C ASN A 325 -2.25 -3.42 20.52
N THR A 326 -2.11 -3.86 19.26
CA THR A 326 -0.83 -4.19 18.64
C THR A 326 -0.59 -3.31 17.41
N VAL A 327 -1.04 -3.73 16.23
CA VAL A 327 -0.75 -3.03 14.96
C VAL A 327 -1.39 -1.63 14.87
N GLU A 328 -2.61 -1.45 15.40
CA GLU A 328 -3.29 -0.15 15.40
C GLU A 328 -2.51 0.91 16.21
N PRO A 329 -2.05 0.63 17.45
CA PRO A 329 -1.13 1.50 18.18
C PRO A 329 0.18 1.77 17.45
N VAL A 330 0.81 0.77 16.80
CA VAL A 330 2.05 0.98 16.02
C VAL A 330 1.83 2.06 14.98
N PHE A 331 0.77 1.95 14.16
CA PHE A 331 0.44 2.99 13.18
C PHE A 331 0.07 4.32 13.82
N GLY A 332 -0.67 4.29 14.93
CA GLY A 332 -1.01 5.48 15.71
C GLY A 332 0.24 6.24 16.17
N ILE A 333 1.27 5.54 16.64
CA ILE A 333 2.52 6.12 17.14
C ILE A 333 3.42 6.58 15.98
N VAL A 334 3.61 5.76 14.95
CA VAL A 334 4.36 6.11 13.74
C VAL A 334 3.81 7.39 13.12
N LYS A 335 2.48 7.48 13.05
CA LYS A 335 1.82 8.68 12.60
C LYS A 335 2.02 9.80 13.65
N ASN A 336 1.35 9.75 14.79
CA ASN A 336 1.18 10.92 15.67
C ASN A 336 2.44 11.33 16.44
N VAL A 337 3.26 10.36 16.86
CA VAL A 337 4.41 10.62 17.74
C VAL A 337 5.69 10.74 16.91
N MET A 338 5.92 9.83 15.95
CA MET A 338 7.08 9.93 15.05
C MET A 338 6.85 10.97 13.93
N GLY A 339 5.61 11.38 13.70
CA GLY A 339 5.26 12.45 12.76
C GLY A 339 5.24 12.00 11.29
N PHE A 340 5.30 10.69 11.00
CA PHE A 340 5.38 10.21 9.62
C PHE A 340 3.98 10.18 8.98
N ARG A 341 3.68 11.22 8.19
CA ARG A 341 2.38 11.41 7.50
C ARG A 341 2.46 11.48 5.99
N GLN A 342 3.65 11.68 5.47
CA GLN A 342 3.90 11.91 4.06
C GLN A 342 5.29 11.37 3.72
N PHE A 343 5.39 10.65 2.61
CA PHE A 343 6.66 10.27 2.02
C PHE A 343 7.38 11.52 1.50
N SER A 344 8.70 11.58 1.70
CA SER A 344 9.53 12.69 1.19
C SER A 344 10.02 12.40 -0.23
N MET A 345 10.23 11.12 -0.57
CA MET A 345 10.61 10.69 -1.90
C MET A 345 9.39 10.30 -2.76
N ARG A 346 9.61 10.23 -4.08
CA ARG A 346 8.59 9.91 -5.08
C ARG A 346 8.98 8.61 -5.77
N GLY A 347 7.98 7.86 -6.23
CA GLY A 347 8.17 6.50 -6.71
C GLY A 347 7.89 5.47 -5.63
N LEU A 348 7.44 4.29 -6.06
CA LEU A 348 7.05 3.18 -5.20
C LEU A 348 8.27 2.61 -4.47
N ASN A 349 9.40 2.45 -5.17
CA ASN A 349 10.63 1.90 -4.59
C ASN A 349 11.18 2.82 -3.50
N GLU A 350 11.19 4.13 -3.76
CA GLU A 350 11.66 5.11 -2.81
C GLU A 350 10.72 5.23 -1.60
N ALA A 351 9.40 5.16 -1.82
CA ALA A 351 8.43 5.10 -0.73
C ALA A 351 8.61 3.83 0.11
N ASN A 352 8.90 2.69 -0.51
CA ASN A 352 9.17 1.44 0.21
C ASN A 352 10.43 1.57 1.09
N GLY A 353 11.51 2.11 0.56
CA GLY A 353 12.73 2.34 1.34
C GLY A 353 12.54 3.32 2.50
N GLU A 354 11.73 4.37 2.33
CA GLU A 354 11.35 5.24 3.46
C GLU A 354 10.52 4.50 4.52
N TRP A 355 9.62 3.62 4.09
CA TRP A 355 8.80 2.85 5.00
C TRP A 355 9.62 1.86 5.83
N ASN A 356 10.61 1.21 5.21
CA ASN A 356 11.58 0.36 5.92
C ASN A 356 12.40 1.16 6.95
N LEU A 357 12.85 2.37 6.59
CA LEU A 357 13.54 3.25 7.53
C LEU A 357 12.66 3.64 8.73
N VAL A 358 11.36 3.86 8.50
CA VAL A 358 10.39 4.11 9.58
C VAL A 358 10.20 2.88 10.45
N ALA A 359 10.13 1.69 9.85
CA ALA A 359 10.02 0.42 10.58
C ALA A 359 11.26 0.16 11.46
N ILE A 360 12.47 0.42 10.94
CA ILE A 360 13.73 0.38 11.72
C ILE A 360 13.64 1.34 12.91
N ALA A 361 13.28 2.59 12.67
CA ALA A 361 13.19 3.60 13.73
C ALA A 361 12.16 3.23 14.80
N TRP A 362 11.02 2.64 14.40
CA TRP A 362 10.03 2.09 15.33
C TRP A 362 10.61 0.94 16.15
N ASN A 363 11.21 -0.06 15.50
CA ASN A 363 11.75 -1.24 16.16
C ASN A 363 12.83 -0.86 17.18
N LEU A 364 13.79 -0.01 16.82
CA LEU A 364 14.82 0.47 17.74
C LEU A 364 14.22 1.20 18.95
N LYS A 365 13.21 2.05 18.72
CA LYS A 365 12.52 2.76 19.81
C LYS A 365 11.75 1.79 20.70
N ARG A 366 11.14 0.75 20.13
CA ARG A 366 10.39 -0.26 20.87
C ARG A 366 11.32 -1.15 21.69
N MET A 367 12.42 -1.62 21.12
CA MET A 367 13.44 -2.41 21.80
C MET A 367 14.02 -1.69 23.01
N ASN A 368 14.21 -0.38 22.96
CA ASN A 368 14.66 0.41 24.12
C ASN A 368 13.65 0.46 25.28
N THR A 369 12.40 0.03 25.07
CA THR A 369 11.33 0.04 26.08
C THR A 369 10.86 -1.33 26.52
N LEU A 370 11.33 -2.39 25.85
CA LEU A 370 11.09 -3.79 26.19
C LEU A 370 12.17 -4.25 27.17
#